data_AF-A0A1J4KS36-F1
#
_entry.id   AF-A0A1J4KS36-F1
#
_cell.length_a   1.000
_cell.length_b   1.000
_cell.length_c   1.000
_cell.angle_alpha   90.00
_cell.angle_beta   90.00
_cell.angle_gamma   90.00
#
_symmetry.space_group_name_H-M   'P 1'
#
loop_
_entity.id
_entity.type
_entity.pdbx_description
1 polymer ?
#
loop_
_entity_poly.entity_id
_entity_poly.type
_entity_poly.pdbx_seq_one_letter_code
_entity_poly.pdbx_strand_id
1 'polypeptide(L)'
;MLFLLAVILQKESPSPVLLNTTLSYKFLTKPIKFAPANYIFVDNSIFSHCYSQESGGSISVVNEHSTVNIFDVSFISSISQINGGGVFLKVTSADFTNCCFFNCTSHANASSICATVKKPLGEFILSDSTVTFCQGFHDTFQFFDGSQNLHMVNISNNIVETGSSGILLSPSPRMRGTFLQVEKNKGDMVIDLEDSLQVSAIFFANFVFNDNKKQLSFSNGPWTIKHSVFFENRVNKIIHETDTLMLFNCSFDFVMMPIDDKIMVVDQKVRDPNVIPVILSAFCPMDESYLIHKKSLIQTSNLISNINSTIGVQAETEYLQATESENTLSHSKVESNKEGSTNEENSLLAFAILPAQIILLAVVVFIIASMVIHPATPMQDDRELIRGHENEDELDQIEITSEEEEEEVDELEI
;
A
#
# COMPACT_ATOMS: atom_id res chain seq x y z
N MET A 1 -27.75 65.76 -7.49
CA MET A 1 -28.01 65.24 -6.13
C MET A 1 -29.11 64.18 -6.27
N LEU A 2 -28.94 63.03 -5.60
CA LEU A 2 -29.82 61.85 -5.56
C LEU A 2 -29.64 60.76 -6.63
N PHE A 3 -28.67 59.89 -6.33
CA PHE A 3 -28.84 58.44 -6.13
C PHE A 3 -29.80 57.70 -7.08
N LEU A 4 -29.23 57.20 -8.17
CA LEU A 4 -29.78 56.08 -8.91
C LEU A 4 -29.43 54.79 -8.14
N LEU A 5 -30.47 54.17 -7.57
CA LEU A 5 -30.43 52.96 -6.76
C LEU A 5 -30.02 51.76 -7.65
N ALA A 6 -28.73 51.46 -7.71
CA ALA A 6 -28.23 50.18 -8.18
C ALA A 6 -28.55 49.12 -7.11
N VAL A 7 -29.77 48.59 -7.15
CA VAL A 7 -30.11 47.36 -6.44
C VAL A 7 -29.42 46.22 -7.17
N ILE A 8 -28.18 45.97 -6.75
CA ILE A 8 -27.46 44.74 -7.02
C ILE A 8 -28.24 43.63 -6.31
N LEU A 9 -29.11 42.96 -7.05
CA LEU A 9 -29.56 41.61 -6.70
C LEU A 9 -28.34 40.69 -6.84
N GLN A 10 -27.52 40.66 -5.80
CA GLN A 10 -26.61 39.55 -5.55
C GLN A 10 -27.48 38.33 -5.33
N LYS A 11 -27.73 37.61 -6.42
CA LYS A 11 -28.27 36.26 -6.38
C LYS A 11 -27.18 35.43 -5.72
N GLU A 12 -27.26 35.27 -4.39
CA GLU A 12 -26.40 34.38 -3.63
C GLU A 12 -26.46 33.02 -4.33
N SER A 13 -25.36 32.64 -4.99
CA SER A 13 -25.22 31.30 -5.54
C SER A 13 -25.42 30.35 -4.37
N PRO A 14 -26.35 29.39 -4.44
CA PRO A 14 -26.56 28.45 -3.36
C PRO A 14 -25.21 27.81 -3.04
N SER A 15 -24.77 27.94 -1.78
CA SER A 15 -23.53 27.33 -1.33
C SER A 15 -23.57 25.85 -1.70
N PRO A 16 -22.54 25.31 -2.38
CA PRO A 16 -22.56 23.93 -2.82
C PRO A 16 -22.76 23.03 -1.61
N VAL A 17 -23.86 22.26 -1.60
CA VAL A 17 -24.15 21.31 -0.53
C VAL A 17 -23.03 20.29 -0.53
N LEU A 18 -22.24 20.28 0.54
CA LEU A 18 -21.11 19.35 0.69
C LEU A 18 -21.68 17.95 0.95
N LEU A 19 -21.70 17.11 -0.09
CA LEU A 19 -22.11 15.72 0.06
C LEU A 19 -20.90 14.90 0.52
N ASN A 20 -20.95 14.40 1.75
CA ASN A 20 -19.93 13.55 2.35
C ASN A 20 -20.47 12.13 2.53
N THR A 21 -19.67 11.12 2.20
CA THR A 21 -19.99 9.71 2.43
C THR A 21 -18.96 9.07 3.35
N THR A 22 -19.41 8.37 4.39
CA THR A 22 -18.55 7.72 5.39
C THR A 22 -18.94 6.25 5.55
N LEU A 23 -17.95 5.36 5.54
CA LEU A 23 -18.10 3.92 5.70
C LEU A 23 -17.10 3.39 6.73
N SER A 24 -17.60 2.94 7.88
CA SER A 24 -16.77 2.57 9.04
C SER A 24 -17.17 1.24 9.64
N TYR A 25 -16.20 0.42 10.07
CA TYR A 25 -16.45 -0.83 10.81
C TYR A 25 -17.38 -1.80 10.07
N LYS A 26 -17.12 -2.01 8.77
CA LYS A 26 -17.92 -2.90 7.93
C LYS A 26 -17.11 -4.11 7.46
N PHE A 27 -17.75 -5.27 7.48
CA PHE A 27 -17.32 -6.44 6.72
C PHE A 27 -18.23 -6.56 5.49
N LEU A 28 -17.64 -6.55 4.30
CA LEU A 28 -18.34 -6.47 3.03
C LEU A 28 -17.85 -7.58 2.10
N THR A 29 -18.81 -8.25 1.47
CA THR A 29 -18.56 -9.31 0.46
C THR A 29 -19.10 -8.92 -0.92
N LYS A 30 -19.49 -7.65 -1.07
CA LYS A 30 -19.99 -7.08 -2.31
C LYS A 30 -19.24 -5.78 -2.60
N PRO A 31 -18.93 -5.51 -3.88
CA PRO A 31 -18.33 -4.25 -4.26
C PRO A 31 -19.25 -3.06 -3.93
N ILE A 32 -18.65 -1.92 -3.64
CA ILE A 32 -19.32 -0.64 -3.46
C ILE A 32 -18.92 0.31 -4.58
N LYS A 33 -19.91 0.80 -5.30
CA LYS A 33 -19.78 1.94 -6.20
C LYS A 33 -20.31 3.17 -5.48
N PHE A 34 -19.43 4.09 -5.12
CA PHE A 34 -19.85 5.31 -4.44
C PHE A 34 -20.57 6.25 -5.40
N ALA A 35 -21.66 6.85 -4.92
CA ALA A 35 -22.30 7.96 -5.62
C ALA A 35 -21.35 9.19 -5.65
N PRO A 36 -21.51 10.12 -6.60
CA PRO A 36 -20.71 11.34 -6.64
C PRO A 36 -20.82 12.13 -5.33
N ALA A 37 -19.72 12.21 -4.59
CA ALA A 37 -19.60 12.95 -3.34
C ALA A 37 -18.30 13.77 -3.35
N ASN A 38 -18.24 14.90 -2.66
CA ASN A 38 -17.00 15.69 -2.60
C ASN A 38 -15.94 14.99 -1.73
N TYR A 39 -16.40 14.30 -0.70
CA TYR A 39 -15.54 13.59 0.24
C TYR A 39 -16.06 12.19 0.51
N ILE A 40 -15.19 11.20 0.34
CA ILE A 40 -15.46 9.80 0.65
C ILE A 40 -14.44 9.35 1.69
N PHE A 41 -14.93 8.86 2.81
CA PHE A 41 -14.11 8.35 3.91
C PHE A 41 -14.46 6.89 4.17
N VAL A 42 -13.46 6.02 4.11
CA VAL A 42 -13.61 4.60 4.45
C VAL A 42 -12.60 4.25 5.52
N ASP A 43 -13.05 3.72 6.65
CA ASP A 43 -12.15 3.34 7.72
C ASP A 43 -12.51 2.01 8.37
N ASN A 44 -11.51 1.36 8.96
CA ASN A 44 -11.70 0.20 9.84
C ASN A 44 -12.61 -0.86 9.23
N SER A 45 -12.43 -1.18 7.94
CA SER A 45 -13.35 -2.03 7.21
C SER A 45 -12.62 -3.14 6.47
N ILE A 46 -13.32 -4.23 6.20
CA ILE A 46 -12.79 -5.38 5.45
C ILE A 46 -13.72 -5.63 4.28
N PHE A 47 -13.13 -5.66 3.09
CA PHE A 47 -13.77 -6.13 1.88
C PHE A 47 -13.16 -7.48 1.54
N SER A 48 -13.97 -8.53 1.49
CA SER A 48 -13.50 -9.91 1.36
C SER A 48 -14.31 -10.66 0.31
N HIS A 49 -13.64 -11.28 -0.66
CA HIS A 49 -14.28 -12.05 -1.73
C HIS A 49 -15.29 -11.24 -2.54
N CYS A 50 -15.04 -9.93 -2.70
CA CYS A 50 -15.86 -9.09 -3.56
C CYS A 50 -15.56 -9.38 -5.02
N TYR A 51 -16.60 -9.45 -5.84
CA TYR A 51 -16.48 -9.68 -7.27
C TYR A 51 -17.24 -8.59 -8.03
N SER A 52 -16.57 -7.94 -8.98
CA SER A 52 -17.14 -6.93 -9.87
C SER A 52 -16.93 -7.30 -11.34
N GLN A 53 -18.00 -7.19 -12.12
CA GLN A 53 -17.97 -7.25 -13.60
C GLN A 53 -17.42 -5.95 -14.22
N GLU A 54 -17.31 -4.88 -13.42
CA GLU A 54 -16.73 -3.59 -13.79
C GLU A 54 -15.40 -3.36 -13.04
N SER A 55 -14.79 -2.18 -13.21
CA SER A 55 -13.62 -1.77 -12.44
C SER A 55 -13.91 -1.58 -10.94
N GLY A 56 -12.94 -1.95 -10.10
CA GLY A 56 -12.99 -1.82 -8.65
C GLY A 56 -13.66 -3.03 -8.02
N GLY A 57 -12.90 -4.11 -7.81
CA GLY A 57 -13.45 -5.36 -7.29
C GLY A 57 -14.06 -5.23 -5.90
N SER A 58 -13.61 -4.26 -5.11
CA SER A 58 -14.21 -3.87 -3.83
C SER A 58 -14.74 -2.44 -3.81
N ILE A 59 -13.97 -1.46 -4.27
CA ILE A 59 -14.40 -0.05 -4.31
C ILE A 59 -14.22 0.53 -5.70
N SER A 60 -15.26 1.22 -6.17
CA SER A 60 -15.23 2.01 -7.40
C SER A 60 -15.71 3.43 -7.14
N VAL A 61 -14.87 4.43 -7.47
CA VAL A 61 -15.21 5.85 -7.40
C VAL A 61 -14.88 6.51 -8.73
N VAL A 62 -15.89 7.07 -9.38
CA VAL A 62 -15.74 7.81 -10.63
C VAL A 62 -16.34 9.20 -10.46
N ASN A 63 -15.56 10.10 -9.86
CA ASN A 63 -15.90 11.49 -9.71
C ASN A 63 -14.61 12.32 -9.55
N GLU A 64 -14.25 13.04 -10.61
CA GLU A 64 -13.02 13.82 -10.68
C GLU A 64 -12.92 14.95 -9.66
N HIS A 65 -14.00 15.27 -8.94
CA HIS A 65 -14.07 16.29 -7.90
C HIS A 65 -14.03 15.71 -6.47
N SER A 66 -13.92 14.39 -6.34
CA SER A 66 -13.86 13.72 -5.04
C SER A 66 -12.46 13.73 -4.45
N THR A 67 -12.39 13.84 -3.14
CA THR A 67 -11.26 13.39 -2.32
C THR A 67 -11.66 12.08 -1.62
N VAL A 68 -10.79 11.07 -1.70
CA VAL A 68 -11.04 9.74 -1.14
C VAL A 68 -9.97 9.42 -0.10
N ASN A 69 -10.38 9.15 1.13
CA ASN A 69 -9.47 8.76 2.19
C ASN A 69 -9.86 7.37 2.73
N ILE A 70 -8.89 6.46 2.77
CA ILE A 70 -9.05 5.06 3.15
C ILE A 70 -8.04 4.70 4.25
N PHE A 71 -8.53 4.35 5.44
CA PHE A 71 -7.71 4.13 6.64
C PHE A 71 -7.98 2.79 7.30
N ASP A 72 -6.96 2.01 7.64
CA ASP A 72 -7.15 0.72 8.34
C ASP A 72 -8.12 -0.22 7.58
N VAL A 73 -8.03 -0.29 6.25
CA VAL A 73 -8.91 -1.10 5.42
C VAL A 73 -8.18 -2.28 4.79
N SER A 74 -8.80 -3.44 4.79
CA SER A 74 -8.29 -4.64 4.11
C SER A 74 -9.16 -5.03 2.93
N PHE A 75 -8.52 -5.26 1.79
CA PHE A 75 -9.08 -5.76 0.54
C PHE A 75 -8.52 -7.17 0.31
N ILE A 76 -9.36 -8.18 0.53
CA ILE A 76 -8.97 -9.60 0.55
C ILE A 76 -9.67 -10.33 -0.58
N SER A 77 -8.91 -11.05 -1.42
CA SER A 77 -9.46 -11.92 -2.48
C SER A 77 -10.50 -11.21 -3.36
N SER A 78 -10.27 -9.94 -3.68
CA SER A 78 -11.18 -9.11 -4.48
C SER A 78 -10.86 -9.21 -5.95
N ILE A 79 -11.89 -9.33 -6.79
CA ILE A 79 -11.75 -9.58 -8.22
C ILE A 79 -12.50 -8.52 -9.03
N SER A 80 -11.83 -7.95 -10.02
CA SER A 80 -12.38 -7.06 -11.04
C SER A 80 -12.20 -7.67 -12.43
N GLN A 81 -13.19 -7.55 -13.32
CA GLN A 81 -13.03 -7.91 -14.73
C GLN A 81 -12.25 -6.88 -15.54
N ILE A 82 -12.21 -5.62 -15.10
CA ILE A 82 -11.60 -4.52 -15.87
C ILE A 82 -10.35 -4.01 -15.17
N ASN A 83 -10.47 -3.04 -14.27
CA ASN A 83 -9.32 -2.40 -13.63
C ASN A 83 -9.42 -2.42 -12.11
N GLY A 84 -8.29 -2.54 -11.41
CA GLY A 84 -8.24 -2.37 -9.95
C GLY A 84 -8.95 -3.49 -9.20
N GLY A 85 -8.30 -4.65 -9.07
CA GLY A 85 -8.89 -5.83 -8.43
C GLY A 85 -9.41 -5.57 -7.01
N GLY A 86 -8.75 -4.70 -6.26
CA GLY A 86 -9.30 -4.13 -5.03
C GLY A 86 -10.05 -2.83 -5.31
N VAL A 87 -9.35 -1.83 -5.83
CA VAL A 87 -9.85 -0.45 -5.87
C VAL A 87 -9.63 0.21 -7.22
N PHE A 88 -10.66 0.89 -7.70
CA PHE A 88 -10.62 1.74 -8.89
C PHE A 88 -11.07 3.17 -8.58
N LEU A 89 -10.22 4.15 -8.89
CA LEU A 89 -10.48 5.57 -8.64
C LEU A 89 -10.26 6.46 -9.87
N LYS A 90 -11.17 7.40 -10.08
CA LYS A 90 -10.98 8.59 -10.91
C LYS A 90 -11.40 9.82 -10.11
N VAL A 91 -10.43 10.52 -9.50
CA VAL A 91 -10.67 11.47 -8.39
C VAL A 91 -9.73 12.69 -8.43
N THR A 92 -9.98 13.69 -7.59
CA THR A 92 -9.05 14.83 -7.40
C THR A 92 -7.86 14.43 -6.54
N SER A 93 -8.08 13.66 -5.46
CA SER A 93 -7.01 13.20 -4.58
C SER A 93 -7.42 11.92 -3.85
N ALA A 94 -6.41 11.16 -3.42
CA ALA A 94 -6.59 9.91 -2.72
C ALA A 94 -5.50 9.70 -1.65
N ASP A 95 -5.90 9.28 -0.45
CA ASP A 95 -5.01 8.92 0.65
C ASP A 95 -5.37 7.53 1.17
N PHE A 96 -4.39 6.63 1.15
CA PHE A 96 -4.47 5.27 1.64
C PHE A 96 -3.43 5.11 2.74
N THR A 97 -3.88 4.84 3.95
CA THR A 97 -2.99 4.70 5.09
C THR A 97 -3.33 3.45 5.89
N ASN A 98 -2.32 2.65 6.20
CA ASN A 98 -2.47 1.35 6.87
C ASN A 98 -3.48 0.42 6.17
N CYS A 99 -3.39 0.32 4.84
CA CYS A 99 -4.23 -0.54 4.03
C CYS A 99 -3.53 -1.86 3.70
N CYS A 100 -4.31 -2.94 3.55
CA CYS A 100 -3.83 -4.20 3.01
C CYS A 100 -4.59 -4.60 1.75
N PHE A 101 -3.85 -4.96 0.70
CA PHE A 101 -4.38 -5.61 -0.50
C PHE A 101 -3.78 -6.99 -0.58
N PHE A 102 -4.60 -8.01 -0.34
CA PHE A 102 -4.16 -9.39 -0.28
C PHE A 102 -4.92 -10.20 -1.32
N ASN A 103 -4.18 -10.86 -2.22
CA ASN A 103 -4.75 -11.75 -3.21
C ASN A 103 -5.82 -11.08 -4.10
N CYS A 104 -5.63 -9.80 -4.45
CA CYS A 104 -6.53 -9.12 -5.38
C CYS A 104 -6.19 -9.46 -6.83
N THR A 105 -7.22 -9.55 -7.69
CA THR A 105 -7.06 -9.91 -9.10
C THR A 105 -7.81 -8.97 -10.02
N SER A 106 -7.20 -8.63 -11.15
CA SER A 106 -7.84 -7.89 -12.22
C SER A 106 -7.54 -8.53 -13.57
N HIS A 107 -8.56 -8.73 -14.41
CA HIS A 107 -8.39 -9.41 -15.70
C HIS A 107 -7.91 -8.50 -16.84
N ALA A 108 -8.03 -7.17 -16.74
CA ALA A 108 -7.47 -6.26 -17.75
C ALA A 108 -6.26 -5.47 -17.24
N ASN A 109 -6.42 -4.56 -16.28
CA ASN A 109 -5.30 -3.77 -15.75
C ASN A 109 -5.28 -3.71 -14.22
N ALA A 110 -4.09 -3.51 -13.65
CA ALA A 110 -3.80 -3.32 -12.22
C ALA A 110 -4.53 -4.30 -11.27
N SER A 111 -3.84 -5.34 -10.83
CA SER A 111 -4.38 -6.37 -9.95
C SER A 111 -4.89 -5.87 -8.61
N SER A 112 -4.35 -4.76 -8.10
CA SER A 112 -4.71 -4.21 -6.79
C SER A 112 -5.42 -2.85 -6.91
N ILE A 113 -4.68 -1.79 -7.26
CA ILE A 113 -5.17 -0.42 -7.33
C ILE A 113 -4.95 0.13 -8.74
N CYS A 114 -6.02 0.64 -9.34
CA CYS A 114 -5.95 1.50 -10.51
C CYS A 114 -6.53 2.86 -10.12
N ALA A 115 -5.70 3.91 -10.11
CA ALA A 115 -6.16 5.24 -9.76
C ALA A 115 -5.69 6.29 -10.77
N THR A 116 -6.61 7.14 -11.20
CA THR A 116 -6.34 8.35 -11.97
C THR A 116 -6.64 9.56 -11.10
N VAL A 117 -5.64 10.43 -10.94
CA VAL A 117 -5.72 11.60 -10.05
C VAL A 117 -5.54 12.88 -10.86
N LYS A 118 -6.56 13.74 -10.88
CA LYS A 118 -6.60 14.90 -11.78
C LYS A 118 -5.46 15.90 -11.54
N LYS A 119 -4.73 16.24 -12.61
CA LYS A 119 -3.72 17.31 -12.67
C LYS A 119 -4.33 18.72 -12.43
N PRO A 120 -3.54 19.71 -11.97
CA PRO A 120 -2.11 19.64 -11.67
C PRO A 120 -1.76 19.43 -10.19
N LEU A 121 -2.73 19.53 -9.27
CA LEU A 121 -2.50 19.50 -7.82
C LEU A 121 -2.97 18.21 -7.15
N GLY A 122 -3.59 17.30 -7.89
CA GLY A 122 -4.05 16.05 -7.31
C GLY A 122 -2.89 15.21 -6.79
N GLU A 123 -3.12 14.55 -5.66
CA GLU A 123 -2.13 13.75 -4.96
C GLU A 123 -2.70 12.35 -4.67
N PHE A 124 -1.86 11.34 -4.83
CA PHE A 124 -2.08 9.98 -4.38
C PHE A 124 -1.07 9.64 -3.29
N ILE A 125 -1.54 9.35 -2.10
CA ILE A 125 -0.71 8.95 -0.96
C ILE A 125 -1.01 7.48 -0.66
N LEU A 126 0.05 6.69 -0.52
CA LEU A 126 -0.02 5.33 0.01
C LEU A 126 1.02 5.20 1.12
N SER A 127 0.55 5.03 2.35
CA SER A 127 1.42 4.94 3.52
C SER A 127 1.12 3.71 4.38
N ASP A 128 2.16 3.16 5.01
CA ASP A 128 2.08 2.05 5.98
C ASP A 128 1.29 0.85 5.46
N SER A 129 1.34 0.59 4.16
CA SER A 129 0.45 -0.34 3.48
C SER A 129 1.18 -1.53 2.89
N THR A 130 0.48 -2.66 2.76
CA THR A 130 1.02 -3.88 2.13
C THR A 130 0.15 -4.31 0.96
N VAL A 131 0.80 -4.67 -0.15
CA VAL A 131 0.18 -5.24 -1.35
C VAL A 131 0.88 -6.52 -1.72
N THR A 132 0.18 -7.64 -1.57
CA THR A 132 0.81 -8.95 -1.69
C THR A 132 -0.09 -10.03 -2.25
N PHE A 133 0.55 -10.97 -2.96
CA PHE A 133 -0.13 -12.09 -3.63
C PHE A 133 -1.15 -11.66 -4.68
N CYS A 134 -1.10 -10.41 -5.16
CA CYS A 134 -2.01 -9.93 -6.18
C CYS A 134 -1.60 -10.45 -7.56
N GLN A 135 -2.60 -10.71 -8.40
CA GLN A 135 -2.42 -11.30 -9.73
C GLN A 135 -3.09 -10.45 -10.81
N GLY A 136 -2.34 -10.03 -11.82
CA GLY A 136 -2.85 -9.13 -12.85
C GLY A 136 -2.38 -9.48 -14.25
N PHE A 137 -3.10 -9.00 -15.25
CA PHE A 137 -2.64 -9.13 -16.62
C PHE A 137 -1.48 -8.15 -16.92
N HIS A 138 -1.62 -6.87 -16.55
CA HIS A 138 -0.64 -5.83 -16.92
C HIS A 138 0.16 -5.23 -15.74
N ASP A 139 -0.44 -4.94 -14.59
CA ASP A 139 0.30 -4.31 -13.49
C ASP A 139 -0.24 -4.75 -12.14
N THR A 140 0.51 -4.50 -11.06
CA THR A 140 -0.01 -4.58 -9.70
C THR A 140 -0.65 -3.28 -9.27
N PHE A 141 0.09 -2.17 -9.42
CA PHE A 141 -0.40 -0.82 -9.24
C PHE A 141 -0.34 -0.05 -10.54
N GLN A 142 -1.38 0.74 -10.80
CA GLN A 142 -1.38 1.67 -11.91
C GLN A 142 -1.88 3.04 -11.45
N PHE A 143 -0.99 4.02 -11.50
CA PHE A 143 -1.28 5.40 -11.12
C PHE A 143 -1.10 6.33 -12.31
N PHE A 144 -2.19 7.01 -12.66
CA PHE A 144 -2.23 8.01 -13.72
C PHE A 144 -2.36 9.39 -13.14
N ASP A 145 -1.55 10.32 -13.66
CA ASP A 145 -1.59 11.73 -13.31
C ASP A 145 -1.37 12.01 -11.80
N GLY A 146 -1.31 13.30 -11.43
CA GLY A 146 -1.12 13.74 -10.04
C GLY A 146 0.27 13.42 -9.47
N SER A 147 0.56 13.90 -8.27
CA SER A 147 1.79 13.52 -7.53
C SER A 147 1.57 12.22 -6.77
N GLN A 148 2.55 11.32 -6.72
CA GLN A 148 2.45 10.08 -5.94
C GLN A 148 3.48 10.06 -4.82
N ASN A 149 3.00 9.84 -3.59
CA ASN A 149 3.83 9.74 -2.40
C ASN A 149 3.62 8.37 -1.77
N LEU A 150 4.66 7.54 -1.83
CA LEU A 150 4.68 6.19 -1.26
C LEU A 150 5.61 6.18 -0.05
N HIS A 151 5.09 5.81 1.12
CA HIS A 151 5.83 5.82 2.38
C HIS A 151 5.62 4.53 3.18
N MET A 152 6.68 3.81 3.53
CA MET A 152 6.56 2.57 4.31
C MET A 152 5.61 1.56 3.64
N VAL A 153 5.86 1.27 2.36
CA VAL A 153 5.01 0.40 1.55
C VAL A 153 5.73 -0.91 1.26
N ASN A 154 5.06 -2.04 1.51
CA ASN A 154 5.52 -3.37 1.13
C ASN A 154 4.75 -3.89 -0.09
N ILE A 155 5.49 -4.33 -1.11
CA ILE A 155 4.98 -4.82 -2.39
C ILE A 155 5.63 -6.18 -2.65
N SER A 156 4.93 -7.26 -2.31
CA SER A 156 5.57 -8.58 -2.26
C SER A 156 4.77 -9.72 -2.89
N ASN A 157 5.45 -10.68 -3.51
CA ASN A 157 4.82 -11.89 -4.04
C ASN A 157 3.71 -11.63 -5.08
N ASN A 158 3.76 -10.52 -5.81
CA ASN A 158 2.77 -10.23 -6.85
C ASN A 158 3.21 -10.82 -8.19
N ILE A 159 2.24 -11.23 -9.00
CA ILE A 159 2.48 -11.86 -10.30
C ILE A 159 1.69 -11.10 -11.35
N VAL A 160 2.37 -10.62 -12.38
CA VAL A 160 1.73 -10.07 -13.58
C VAL A 160 2.21 -10.79 -14.83
N GLU A 161 1.34 -10.93 -15.82
CA GLU A 161 1.69 -11.61 -17.09
C GLU A 161 2.56 -10.73 -17.99
N THR A 162 2.18 -9.46 -18.08
CA THR A 162 2.87 -8.39 -18.82
C THR A 162 3.06 -7.20 -17.89
N GLY A 163 3.95 -6.25 -18.21
CA GLY A 163 4.06 -4.96 -17.50
C GLY A 163 4.69 -5.01 -16.10
N SER A 164 4.22 -4.15 -15.17
CA SER A 164 4.88 -3.90 -13.89
C SER A 164 4.27 -4.67 -12.72
N SER A 165 5.01 -5.67 -12.24
CA SER A 165 4.63 -6.49 -11.07
C SER A 165 4.65 -5.74 -9.74
N GLY A 166 5.28 -4.57 -9.70
CA GLY A 166 5.21 -3.64 -8.58
C GLY A 166 4.40 -2.42 -9.00
N ILE A 167 5.07 -1.33 -9.38
CA ILE A 167 4.43 -0.03 -9.59
C ILE A 167 4.55 0.39 -11.05
N LEU A 168 3.45 0.76 -11.70
CA LEU A 168 3.46 1.55 -12.94
C LEU A 168 2.96 2.97 -12.65
N LEU A 169 3.76 3.97 -13.04
CA LEU A 169 3.38 5.39 -13.01
C LEU A 169 3.41 5.94 -14.43
N SER A 170 2.27 6.37 -14.94
CA SER A 170 2.20 6.96 -16.29
C SER A 170 0.98 7.86 -16.44
N PRO A 171 1.07 9.08 -16.99
CA PRO A 171 2.16 10.05 -16.90
C PRO A 171 2.06 10.88 -15.61
N SER A 172 3.03 10.74 -14.71
CA SER A 172 3.03 11.47 -13.44
C SER A 172 3.93 12.71 -13.47
N PRO A 173 3.47 13.88 -12.98
CA PRO A 173 4.37 15.00 -12.72
C PRO A 173 5.45 14.66 -11.69
N ARG A 174 5.20 13.91 -10.61
CA ARG A 174 6.20 13.72 -9.54
C ARG A 174 5.92 12.48 -8.69
N MET A 175 6.96 11.68 -8.47
CA MET A 175 6.94 10.58 -7.52
C MET A 175 7.97 10.76 -6.40
N ARG A 176 7.54 10.42 -5.18
CA ARG A 176 8.44 10.22 -4.04
C ARG A 176 8.16 8.87 -3.38
N GLY A 177 9.17 8.02 -3.34
CA GLY A 177 9.16 6.77 -2.58
C GLY A 177 10.07 6.88 -1.37
N THR A 178 9.63 6.43 -0.20
CA THR A 178 10.48 6.34 1.00
C THR A 178 10.15 5.07 1.77
N PHE A 179 11.15 4.30 2.20
CA PHE A 179 10.92 3.06 2.96
C PHE A 179 10.09 2.04 2.16
N LEU A 180 10.55 1.72 0.95
CA LEU A 180 9.87 0.75 0.08
C LEU A 180 10.47 -0.65 0.26
N GLN A 181 9.64 -1.65 0.48
CA GLN A 181 10.03 -3.06 0.39
C GLN A 181 9.38 -3.64 -0.85
N VAL A 182 10.17 -4.07 -1.83
CA VAL A 182 9.68 -4.65 -3.08
C VAL A 182 10.36 -5.98 -3.31
N GLU A 183 9.68 -7.07 -3.00
CA GLU A 183 10.30 -8.40 -2.99
C GLU A 183 9.48 -9.52 -3.64
N LYS A 184 10.19 -10.49 -4.24
CA LYS A 184 9.58 -11.73 -4.76
C LYS A 184 8.44 -11.49 -5.76
N ASN A 185 8.46 -10.37 -6.49
CA ASN A 185 7.49 -10.11 -7.54
C ASN A 185 7.91 -10.81 -8.84
N LYS A 186 6.97 -11.05 -9.74
CA LYS A 186 7.17 -11.69 -11.03
C LYS A 186 6.39 -10.97 -12.12
N GLY A 187 7.03 -10.69 -13.26
CA GLY A 187 6.45 -9.97 -14.39
C GLY A 187 7.51 -9.46 -15.36
N ASP A 188 7.18 -8.50 -16.23
CA ASP A 188 8.18 -7.90 -17.12
C ASP A 188 9.08 -6.91 -16.37
N MET A 189 8.49 -6.10 -15.49
CA MET A 189 9.18 -5.05 -14.74
C MET A 189 8.78 -5.03 -13.26
N VAL A 190 9.65 -4.53 -12.36
CA VAL A 190 9.30 -4.31 -10.95
C VAL A 190 8.71 -2.92 -10.74
N ILE A 191 9.38 -1.88 -11.23
CA ILE A 191 8.85 -0.52 -11.22
C ILE A 191 9.06 0.11 -12.60
N ASP A 192 7.97 0.63 -13.15
CA ASP A 192 7.91 1.32 -14.43
C ASP A 192 7.52 2.79 -14.22
N LEU A 193 8.41 3.68 -14.69
CA LEU A 193 8.35 5.12 -14.52
C LEU A 193 8.56 5.83 -15.85
N GLU A 194 8.26 5.16 -16.97
CA GLU A 194 8.51 5.59 -18.35
C GLU A 194 7.74 6.86 -18.78
N ASP A 195 6.97 7.51 -17.92
CA ASP A 195 6.31 8.78 -18.26
C ASP A 195 6.34 9.83 -17.13
N SER A 196 7.34 9.78 -16.25
CA SER A 196 7.54 10.84 -15.26
C SER A 196 8.10 12.10 -15.92
N LEU A 197 7.51 13.27 -15.68
CA LEU A 197 7.96 14.53 -16.30
C LEU A 197 8.81 15.43 -15.39
N GLN A 198 8.87 15.17 -14.08
CA GLN A 198 9.67 15.97 -13.15
C GLN A 198 10.59 15.12 -12.27
N VAL A 199 11.39 15.83 -11.47
CA VAL A 199 12.36 15.25 -10.53
C VAL A 199 11.65 14.36 -9.53
N SER A 200 11.91 13.08 -9.62
CA SER A 200 11.36 12.05 -8.75
C SER A 200 12.48 11.40 -7.94
N ALA A 201 12.14 10.92 -6.74
CA ALA A 201 13.15 10.41 -5.82
C ALA A 201 12.69 9.20 -5.01
N ILE A 202 13.60 8.24 -4.85
CA ILE A 202 13.40 7.05 -4.04
C ILE A 202 14.45 7.05 -2.92
N PHE A 203 13.99 6.88 -1.68
CA PHE A 203 14.83 6.86 -0.49
C PHE A 203 14.61 5.56 0.28
N PHE A 204 15.68 4.90 0.74
CA PHE A 204 15.57 3.70 1.59
C PHE A 204 14.63 2.64 1.00
N ALA A 205 15.11 1.89 0.02
CA ALA A 205 14.27 0.93 -0.70
C ALA A 205 14.96 -0.43 -0.88
N ASN A 206 14.22 -1.52 -0.76
CA ASN A 206 14.71 -2.87 -0.98
C ASN A 206 14.07 -3.46 -2.22
N PHE A 207 14.90 -3.94 -3.14
CA PHE A 207 14.48 -4.65 -4.35
C PHE A 207 15.13 -6.04 -4.35
N VAL A 208 14.48 -6.99 -3.69
CA VAL A 208 15.09 -8.27 -3.28
C VAL A 208 14.31 -9.45 -3.88
N PHE A 209 14.99 -10.50 -4.35
CA PHE A 209 14.35 -11.72 -4.88
C PHE A 209 13.29 -11.53 -6.00
N ASN A 210 13.28 -10.41 -6.76
CA ASN A 210 12.30 -10.21 -7.83
C ASN A 210 12.67 -11.00 -9.10
N ASP A 211 11.74 -11.82 -9.60
CA ASP A 211 11.84 -12.66 -10.81
C ASP A 211 11.21 -11.95 -12.02
N ASN A 212 11.71 -10.74 -12.31
CA ASN A 212 11.27 -9.93 -13.44
C ASN A 212 12.28 -9.94 -14.56
N LYS A 213 11.90 -9.57 -15.80
CA LYS A 213 12.88 -9.38 -16.89
C LYS A 213 13.71 -8.10 -16.72
N LYS A 214 13.08 -7.06 -16.15
CA LYS A 214 13.64 -5.73 -15.87
C LYS A 214 13.36 -5.38 -14.41
N GLN A 215 14.30 -4.72 -13.73
CA GLN A 215 14.05 -4.24 -12.36
C GLN A 215 13.36 -2.89 -12.41
N LEU A 216 14.02 -1.90 -13.00
CA LEU A 216 13.56 -0.52 -13.02
C LEU A 216 13.64 0.01 -14.46
N SER A 217 12.59 0.69 -14.92
CA SER A 217 12.64 1.53 -16.12
C SER A 217 12.37 2.98 -15.76
N PHE A 218 13.21 3.84 -16.29
CA PHE A 218 13.12 5.29 -16.19
C PHE A 218 13.24 5.84 -17.60
N SER A 219 12.35 6.73 -18.00
CA SER A 219 12.53 7.45 -19.26
C SER A 219 13.06 8.86 -18.99
N ASN A 220 12.14 9.76 -18.69
CA ASN A 220 12.23 11.21 -18.71
C ASN A 220 12.22 11.76 -17.28
N GLY A 221 12.83 12.92 -17.13
CA GLY A 221 13.08 13.59 -15.86
C GLY A 221 14.35 13.08 -15.16
N PRO A 222 15.04 13.96 -14.41
CA PRO A 222 16.16 13.54 -13.57
C PRO A 222 15.68 12.70 -12.39
N TRP A 223 16.26 11.52 -12.22
CA TRP A 223 15.94 10.60 -11.12
C TRP A 223 17.03 10.60 -10.08
N THR A 224 16.63 10.63 -8.81
CA THR A 224 17.56 10.53 -7.69
C THR A 224 17.18 9.41 -6.74
N ILE A 225 17.99 8.37 -6.69
CA ILE A 225 17.85 7.28 -5.73
C ILE A 225 18.90 7.48 -4.64
N LYS A 226 18.48 7.57 -3.38
CA LYS A 226 19.40 7.79 -2.26
C LYS A 226 19.24 6.76 -1.15
N HIS A 227 20.35 6.51 -0.50
CA HIS A 227 20.47 5.89 0.82
C HIS A 227 19.90 4.48 0.91
N SER A 228 20.80 3.50 0.98
CA SER A 228 20.48 2.09 1.24
C SER A 228 19.39 1.62 0.28
N VAL A 229 19.69 1.60 -1.02
CA VAL A 229 18.88 0.85 -1.97
C VAL A 229 19.61 -0.43 -2.29
N PHE A 230 18.99 -1.58 -2.03
CA PHE A 230 19.58 -2.89 -2.27
C PHE A 230 18.91 -3.58 -3.46
N PHE A 231 19.72 -3.99 -4.43
CA PHE A 231 19.28 -4.76 -5.60
C PHE A 231 19.94 -6.14 -5.58
N GLU A 232 19.13 -7.19 -5.42
CA GLU A 232 19.61 -8.57 -5.49
C GLU A 232 19.64 -9.08 -6.93
N ASN A 233 20.76 -9.72 -7.28
CA ASN A 233 21.07 -10.09 -8.66
C ASN A 233 20.62 -11.51 -8.99
N ARG A 234 19.71 -11.64 -9.96
CA ARG A 234 19.65 -12.87 -10.79
C ARG A 234 19.70 -12.61 -12.30
N VAL A 235 19.08 -11.58 -12.88
CA VAL A 235 19.09 -11.40 -14.36
C VAL A 235 18.93 -9.94 -14.87
N ASN A 236 18.82 -8.91 -14.03
CA ASN A 236 17.96 -7.78 -14.41
C ASN A 236 18.68 -6.45 -14.69
N LYS A 237 18.33 -5.84 -15.83
CA LYS A 237 18.81 -4.53 -16.26
C LYS A 237 18.01 -3.41 -15.60
N ILE A 238 18.71 -2.34 -15.21
CA ILE A 238 18.10 -1.02 -15.02
C ILE A 238 18.17 -0.33 -16.38
N ILE A 239 17.03 0.12 -16.88
CA ILE A 239 16.93 0.80 -18.17
C ILE A 239 16.68 2.28 -17.90
N HIS A 240 17.45 3.13 -18.58
CA HIS A 240 17.33 4.57 -18.47
C HIS A 240 17.46 5.19 -19.87
N GLU A 241 16.41 5.80 -20.40
CA GLU A 241 16.37 6.14 -21.83
C GLU A 241 16.99 7.51 -22.17
N THR A 242 16.63 8.58 -21.46
CA THR A 242 16.90 9.95 -21.97
C THR A 242 17.77 10.79 -21.04
N ASP A 243 17.45 10.85 -19.75
CA ASP A 243 18.02 11.79 -18.76
C ASP A 243 19.14 11.21 -17.85
N THR A 244 19.47 11.90 -16.76
CA THR A 244 20.47 11.45 -15.77
C THR A 244 19.83 10.71 -14.60
N LEU A 245 20.33 9.52 -14.30
CA LEU A 245 20.02 8.77 -13.08
C LEU A 245 21.15 8.95 -12.06
N MET A 246 20.84 9.52 -10.90
CA MET A 246 21.80 9.65 -9.81
C MET A 246 21.54 8.62 -8.71
N LEU A 247 22.54 7.79 -8.41
CA LEU A 247 22.51 6.78 -7.36
C LEU A 247 23.45 7.21 -6.23
N PHE A 248 22.91 7.55 -5.05
CA PHE A 248 23.68 8.02 -3.89
C PHE A 248 23.65 7.01 -2.75
N ASN A 249 24.80 6.53 -2.29
CA ASN A 249 24.90 5.59 -1.16
C ASN A 249 24.05 4.31 -1.37
N CYS A 250 23.99 3.79 -2.60
CA CYS A 250 23.29 2.57 -2.94
C CYS A 250 24.19 1.34 -2.77
N SER A 251 23.59 0.18 -2.50
CA SER A 251 24.28 -1.10 -2.37
C SER A 251 23.80 -2.06 -3.45
N PHE A 252 24.73 -2.76 -4.08
CA PHE A 252 24.44 -3.68 -5.17
C PHE A 252 25.11 -5.01 -4.88
N ASP A 253 24.41 -6.11 -5.14
CA ASP A 253 24.97 -7.47 -5.03
C ASP A 253 25.63 -7.95 -6.34
N PHE A 254 26.06 -7.01 -7.19
CA PHE A 254 26.77 -7.33 -8.44
C PHE A 254 28.06 -6.53 -8.57
N VAL A 255 29.01 -7.13 -9.27
CA VAL A 255 30.40 -6.63 -9.39
C VAL A 255 30.53 -5.50 -10.42
N MET A 256 29.66 -5.45 -11.44
CA MET A 256 29.67 -4.36 -12.42
C MET A 256 28.27 -4.00 -12.90
N MET A 257 27.87 -2.75 -12.66
CA MET A 257 26.74 -2.15 -13.36
C MET A 257 27.25 -1.84 -14.78
N PRO A 258 26.50 -2.12 -15.85
CA PRO A 258 26.75 -1.47 -17.12
C PRO A 258 26.53 0.04 -16.88
N ILE A 259 27.62 0.76 -16.68
CA ILE A 259 27.59 2.22 -16.53
C ILE A 259 27.33 2.77 -17.92
N ASP A 260 26.08 3.11 -18.20
CA ASP A 260 25.72 4.04 -19.25
C ASP A 260 26.22 5.43 -18.81
N ASP A 261 26.67 6.26 -19.75
CA ASP A 261 27.12 7.65 -19.50
C ASP A 261 26.03 8.50 -18.80
N LYS A 262 24.78 8.03 -18.86
CA LYS A 262 23.60 8.62 -18.20
C LYS A 262 23.41 8.23 -16.74
N ILE A 263 24.14 7.23 -16.23
CA ILE A 263 24.01 6.74 -14.85
C ILE A 263 25.20 7.24 -14.03
N MET A 264 24.92 8.19 -13.12
CA MET A 264 25.90 8.71 -12.19
C MET A 264 25.80 7.99 -10.84
N VAL A 265 26.79 7.15 -10.51
CA VAL A 265 26.88 6.50 -9.20
C VAL A 265 27.80 7.31 -8.30
N VAL A 266 27.26 7.83 -7.20
CA VAL A 266 27.97 8.63 -6.19
C VAL A 266 27.99 7.86 -4.88
N ASP A 267 29.18 7.41 -4.46
CA ASP A 267 29.41 6.57 -3.27
C ASP A 267 28.69 5.22 -3.34
N GLN A 268 29.38 4.22 -3.90
CA GLN A 268 28.93 2.83 -3.91
C GLN A 268 29.44 2.13 -2.65
N LYS A 269 28.52 1.56 -1.86
CA LYS A 269 28.88 0.68 -0.75
C LYS A 269 28.54 -0.74 -1.13
N VAL A 270 29.56 -1.60 -1.22
CA VAL A 270 29.35 -3.05 -1.23
C VAL A 270 29.02 -3.42 0.22
N ARG A 271 27.73 -3.52 0.56
CA ARG A 271 27.28 -3.83 1.93
C ARG A 271 26.54 -5.15 1.99
N ASP A 272 26.65 -5.78 3.16
CA ASP A 272 25.88 -6.94 3.57
C ASP A 272 24.36 -6.64 3.44
N PRO A 273 23.58 -7.47 2.71
CA PRO A 273 22.14 -7.26 2.45
C PRO A 273 21.27 -7.08 3.71
N ASN A 274 21.77 -7.46 4.88
CA ASN A 274 21.00 -7.53 6.13
C ASN A 274 20.78 -6.20 6.87
N VAL A 275 21.15 -5.05 6.28
CA VAL A 275 21.22 -3.78 7.03
C VAL A 275 19.98 -2.87 6.86
N ILE A 276 19.06 -3.18 5.95
CA ILE A 276 17.79 -2.46 5.94
C ILE A 276 16.82 -3.25 6.82
N PRO A 277 16.32 -2.67 7.93
CA PRO A 277 15.33 -3.35 8.74
C PRO A 277 14.17 -3.74 7.82
N VAL A 278 13.80 -5.03 7.80
CA VAL A 278 12.63 -5.53 7.08
C VAL A 278 11.47 -4.64 7.49
N ILE A 279 11.06 -3.78 6.56
CA ILE A 279 10.05 -2.76 6.81
C ILE A 279 8.74 -3.55 6.93
N LEU A 280 8.18 -3.53 8.15
CA LEU A 280 6.93 -4.15 8.58
C LEU A 280 6.20 -5.02 7.54
N SER A 281 5.97 -6.29 7.89
CA SER A 281 4.79 -6.99 7.37
C SER A 281 3.56 -6.28 7.92
N ALA A 282 2.90 -5.42 7.13
CA ALA A 282 1.66 -4.82 7.60
C ALA A 282 0.65 -5.95 7.85
N PHE A 283 0.00 -5.90 9.01
CA PHE A 283 -0.98 -6.89 9.41
C PHE A 283 -2.22 -6.77 8.53
N CYS A 284 -2.58 -7.85 7.83
CA CYS A 284 -3.78 -7.93 7.00
C CYS A 284 -4.90 -8.63 7.78
N PRO A 285 -5.78 -7.90 8.48
CA PRO A 285 -6.92 -8.54 9.14
C PRO A 285 -7.84 -9.18 8.09
N MET A 286 -8.04 -10.49 8.20
CA MET A 286 -8.79 -11.27 7.20
C MET A 286 -10.23 -11.59 7.61
N ASP A 287 -10.61 -11.37 8.88
CA ASP A 287 -11.91 -11.78 9.40
C ASP A 287 -12.68 -10.68 10.14
N GLU A 288 -13.99 -10.89 10.25
CA GLU A 288 -14.90 -9.99 10.97
C GLU A 288 -14.63 -9.94 12.49
N SER A 289 -14.05 -11.00 13.06
CA SER A 289 -13.76 -11.07 14.50
C SER A 289 -12.75 -10.01 14.93
N TYR A 290 -11.80 -9.68 14.06
CA TYR A 290 -10.89 -8.55 14.24
C TYR A 290 -11.63 -7.22 14.38
N LEU A 291 -12.63 -6.96 13.54
CA LEU A 291 -13.43 -5.72 13.61
C LEU A 291 -14.24 -5.64 14.90
N ILE A 292 -14.82 -6.76 15.33
CA ILE A 292 -15.56 -6.86 16.60
C ILE A 292 -14.63 -6.54 17.78
N HIS A 293 -13.43 -7.12 17.79
CA HIS A 293 -12.44 -6.88 18.84
C HIS A 293 -11.97 -5.42 18.85
N LYS A 294 -11.63 -4.84 17.69
CA LYS A 294 -11.19 -3.44 17.57
C LYS A 294 -12.28 -2.48 18.03
N LYS A 295 -13.54 -2.72 17.65
CA LYS A 295 -14.68 -1.92 18.10
C LYS A 295 -14.89 -2.01 19.61
N SER A 296 -14.75 -3.21 20.19
CA SER A 296 -14.84 -3.43 21.64
C SER A 296 -13.76 -2.69 22.42
N LEU A 297 -12.51 -2.71 21.93
CA LEU A 297 -11.41 -1.97 22.55
C LEU A 297 -11.68 -0.47 22.62
N ILE A 298 -12.21 0.12 21.54
CA ILE A 298 -12.53 1.54 21.47
C ILE A 298 -13.71 1.90 22.39
N GLN A 299 -14.71 1.03 22.50
CA GLN A 299 -15.80 1.23 23.45
C GLN A 299 -15.30 1.18 24.89
N THR A 300 -14.38 0.26 25.19
CA THR A 300 -13.79 0.10 26.52
C THR A 300 -12.91 1.30 26.89
N SER A 301 -12.09 1.80 25.97
CA SER A 301 -11.26 2.99 26.23
C SER A 301 -12.09 4.25 26.48
N ASN A 302 -13.18 4.43 25.72
CA ASN A 302 -14.13 5.53 25.94
C ASN A 302 -14.89 5.38 27.26
N LEU A 303 -15.18 4.14 27.70
CA LEU A 303 -15.79 3.92 29.01
C LEU A 303 -14.82 4.29 30.14
N ILE A 304 -13.55 3.89 30.02
CA ILE A 304 -12.50 4.20 31.01
C ILE A 304 -12.24 5.72 31.07
N SER A 305 -12.18 6.41 29.94
CA SER A 305 -12.00 7.87 29.92
C SER A 305 -13.19 8.59 30.56
N ASN A 306 -14.42 8.12 30.32
CA ASN A 306 -15.62 8.66 30.95
C ASN A 306 -15.71 8.34 32.45
N ILE A 307 -15.25 7.16 32.88
CA ILE A 307 -15.17 6.82 34.31
C ILE A 307 -14.14 7.72 35.00
N ASN A 308 -12.97 7.94 34.39
CA ASN A 308 -11.94 8.82 34.96
C ASN A 308 -12.40 10.28 35.02
N SER A 309 -13.19 10.76 34.05
CA SER A 309 -13.77 12.10 34.10
C SER A 309 -14.92 12.22 35.11
N THR A 310 -15.67 11.14 35.36
CA THR A 310 -16.80 11.13 36.31
C THR A 310 -16.35 10.92 37.76
N ILE A 311 -15.30 10.13 37.99
CA ILE A 311 -14.78 9.87 39.35
C ILE A 311 -13.98 11.06 39.88
N GLY A 312 -13.68 12.08 39.06
CA GLY A 312 -12.98 13.28 39.54
C GLY A 312 -11.65 12.94 40.20
N VAL A 313 -10.95 11.91 39.68
CA VAL A 313 -9.59 11.62 40.11
C VAL A 313 -8.71 12.74 39.55
N GLN A 314 -8.56 13.81 40.32
CA GLN A 314 -7.41 14.71 40.21
C GLN A 314 -6.18 13.88 40.58
N ALA A 315 -5.71 13.06 39.64
CA ALA A 315 -4.33 12.64 39.67
C ALA A 315 -3.54 13.89 39.25
N GLU A 316 -2.89 14.52 40.22
CA GLU A 316 -1.84 15.51 39.97
C GLU A 316 -0.79 14.83 39.08
N THR A 317 -0.84 15.13 37.79
CA THR A 317 0.25 14.81 36.86
C THR A 317 1.35 15.84 37.08
N GLU A 318 2.13 15.63 38.12
CA GLU A 318 3.42 16.29 38.31
C GLU A 318 4.51 15.52 37.53
N TYR A 319 5.39 16.28 36.86
CA TYR A 319 6.55 15.86 36.03
C TYR A 319 6.23 15.41 34.57
N LEU A 320 6.88 15.92 33.50
CA LEU A 320 8.20 16.53 33.36
C LEU A 320 8.25 17.44 32.11
N GLN A 321 8.54 18.73 32.30
CA GLN A 321 9.16 19.59 31.29
C GLN A 321 10.67 19.63 31.57
N ALA A 322 11.48 19.21 30.61
CA ALA A 322 12.92 19.50 30.51
C ALA A 322 13.22 19.49 29.00
N THR A 323 13.22 20.63 28.29
CA THR A 323 14.33 21.59 28.16
C THR A 323 15.68 20.92 27.93
N GLU A 324 16.01 20.69 26.66
CA GLU A 324 17.38 20.53 26.21
C GLU A 324 18.04 21.92 26.17
N SER A 325 19.05 22.13 27.01
CA SER A 325 20.12 23.09 26.75
C SER A 325 21.45 22.55 27.29
N GLU A 326 22.51 22.99 26.64
CA GLU A 326 23.84 22.42 26.52
C GLU A 326 24.69 22.31 27.82
N ASN A 327 25.67 21.40 27.75
CA ASN A 327 27.04 21.49 28.29
C ASN A 327 27.26 22.05 29.70
N THR A 328 27.74 21.23 30.63
CA THR A 328 29.17 21.21 31.03
C THR A 328 29.49 20.18 32.11
N LEU A 329 30.67 19.61 31.92
CA LEU A 329 31.49 18.76 32.79
C LEU A 329 31.73 19.39 34.18
N SER A 330 31.43 18.66 35.27
CA SER A 330 32.32 18.63 36.46
C SER A 330 32.01 17.47 37.41
N HIS A 331 33.10 16.84 37.85
CA HIS A 331 33.16 15.84 38.92
C HIS A 331 32.72 16.43 40.27
N SER A 332 31.88 15.70 41.02
CA SER A 332 32.08 15.56 42.47
C SER A 332 31.41 14.30 42.99
N LYS A 333 31.86 13.89 44.18
CA LYS A 333 31.90 12.54 44.72
C LYS A 333 31.14 12.57 46.05
N VAL A 334 30.42 11.50 46.36
CA VAL A 334 29.96 11.07 47.71
C VAL A 334 28.88 11.94 48.36
N GLU A 335 27.70 11.37 48.59
CA GLU A 335 27.27 11.00 49.96
C GLU A 335 25.99 10.15 49.91
N SER A 336 26.13 8.94 50.44
CA SER A 336 25.06 8.02 50.75
C SER A 336 24.34 8.50 52.00
N ASN A 337 23.06 8.86 51.87
CA ASN A 337 22.15 8.89 53.01
C ASN A 337 21.02 7.90 52.79
N LYS A 338 20.87 7.07 53.82
CA LYS A 338 20.01 5.90 53.94
C LYS A 338 19.12 6.18 55.13
N GLU A 339 17.83 6.32 54.89
CA GLU A 339 16.68 6.22 55.82
C GLU A 339 15.49 6.79 55.03
N GLY A 340 14.35 6.16 54.85
CA GLY A 340 13.69 5.13 55.63
C GLY A 340 12.25 5.61 55.86
N SER A 341 11.29 5.13 55.07
CA SER A 341 9.85 5.21 55.42
C SER A 341 9.06 4.25 54.54
N THR A 342 8.54 3.24 55.21
CA THR A 342 7.75 2.10 54.76
C THR A 342 6.39 2.51 54.19
N ASN A 343 6.19 2.31 52.89
CA ASN A 343 4.86 2.12 52.30
C ASN A 343 4.69 0.62 52.00
N GLU A 344 4.43 -0.18 53.04
CA GLU A 344 4.25 -1.63 52.93
C GLU A 344 2.87 -2.04 52.38
N GLU A 345 1.89 -1.12 52.28
CA GLU A 345 0.52 -1.50 51.87
C GLU A 345 0.34 -1.70 50.34
N ASN A 346 1.23 -1.17 49.51
CA ASN A 346 1.16 -1.36 48.04
C ASN A 346 1.91 -2.62 47.55
N SER A 347 2.69 -3.28 48.40
CA SER A 347 3.48 -4.47 48.06
C SER A 347 2.62 -5.72 47.88
N LEU A 348 1.55 -5.87 48.67
CA LEU A 348 0.70 -7.06 48.65
C LEU A 348 -0.17 -7.16 47.39
N LEU A 349 -0.62 -6.03 46.86
CA LEU A 349 -1.42 -5.97 45.63
C LEU A 349 -0.57 -6.29 44.39
N ALA A 350 0.70 -5.85 44.36
CA ALA A 350 1.64 -6.20 43.29
C ALA A 350 1.94 -7.71 43.23
N PHE A 351 1.98 -8.39 44.39
CA PHE A 351 2.18 -9.84 44.47
C PHE A 351 0.94 -10.65 44.02
N ALA A 352 -0.26 -10.08 44.10
CA ALA A 352 -1.49 -10.73 43.63
C ALA A 352 -1.75 -10.55 42.12
N ILE A 353 -1.24 -9.47 41.52
CA ILE A 353 -1.43 -9.16 40.10
C ILE A 353 -0.53 -10.04 39.21
N LEU A 354 0.70 -10.33 39.66
CA LEU A 354 1.67 -11.10 38.86
C LEU A 354 1.16 -12.51 38.49
N PRO A 355 0.60 -13.32 39.42
CA PRO A 355 0.04 -14.63 39.09
C PRO A 355 -1.14 -14.55 38.12
N ALA A 356 -2.01 -13.54 38.28
CA ALA A 356 -3.15 -13.34 37.39
C ALA A 356 -2.71 -12.99 35.95
N GLN A 357 -1.68 -12.17 35.80
CA GLN A 357 -1.10 -11.85 34.49
C GLN A 357 -0.42 -13.07 33.84
N ILE A 358 0.25 -13.92 34.62
CA ILE A 358 0.85 -15.17 34.13
C ILE A 358 -0.24 -16.15 33.66
N ILE A 359 -1.34 -16.29 34.41
CA ILE A 359 -2.48 -17.14 34.03
C ILE A 359 -3.13 -16.60 32.75
N LEU A 360 -3.36 -15.29 32.64
CA LEU A 360 -3.94 -14.67 31.45
C LEU A 360 -3.05 -14.91 30.22
N LEU A 361 -1.73 -14.73 30.35
CA LEU A 361 -0.78 -14.98 29.28
C LEU A 361 -0.79 -16.46 28.84
N ALA A 362 -0.85 -17.40 29.80
CA ALA A 362 -0.92 -18.82 29.51
C ALA A 362 -2.20 -19.21 28.76
N VAL A 363 -3.34 -18.61 29.11
CA VAL A 363 -4.62 -18.82 28.40
C VAL A 363 -4.55 -18.30 26.97
N VAL A 364 -3.99 -17.10 26.76
CA VAL A 364 -3.82 -16.52 25.42
C VAL A 364 -2.91 -17.40 24.55
N VAL A 365 -1.77 -17.86 25.09
CA VAL A 365 -0.86 -18.77 24.38
C VAL A 365 -1.54 -20.10 24.04
N PHE A 366 -2.34 -20.66 24.95
CA PHE A 366 -3.09 -21.89 24.70
C PHE A 366 -4.13 -21.71 23.58
N ILE A 367 -4.87 -20.59 23.57
CA ILE A 367 -5.84 -20.27 22.51
C ILE A 367 -5.13 -20.18 21.16
N ILE A 368 -4.02 -19.43 21.08
CA ILE A 368 -3.23 -19.29 19.84
C ILE A 368 -2.72 -20.66 19.38
N ALA A 369 -2.15 -21.47 20.27
CA ALA A 369 -1.66 -22.81 19.93
C ALA A 369 -2.79 -23.73 19.44
N SER A 370 -3.98 -23.65 20.05
CA SER A 370 -5.15 -24.46 19.64
C SER A 370 -5.74 -24.03 18.28
N MET A 371 -5.56 -22.77 17.87
CA MET A 371 -5.97 -22.29 16.55
C MET A 371 -5.00 -22.73 15.45
N VAL A 372 -3.70 -22.82 15.75
CA VAL A 372 -2.67 -23.21 14.79
C VAL A 372 -2.68 -24.72 14.52
N ILE A 373 -3.09 -25.54 15.48
CA ILE A 373 -3.18 -27.00 15.31
C ILE A 373 -4.55 -27.36 14.74
N HIS A 374 -4.71 -27.29 13.43
CA HIS A 374 -5.83 -27.96 12.76
C HIS A 374 -5.59 -29.48 12.78
N PRO A 375 -6.54 -30.30 13.26
CA PRO A 375 -6.43 -31.75 13.12
C PRO A 375 -6.36 -32.08 11.63
N ALA A 376 -5.31 -32.78 11.22
CA ALA A 376 -5.15 -33.26 9.86
C ALA A 376 -6.41 -34.03 9.46
N THR A 377 -7.20 -33.47 8.55
CA THR A 377 -8.30 -34.20 7.93
C THR A 377 -7.69 -35.40 7.21
N PRO A 378 -8.16 -36.64 7.47
CA PRO A 378 -7.68 -37.79 6.75
C PRO A 378 -7.93 -37.57 5.25
N MET A 379 -6.85 -37.66 4.45
CA MET A 379 -6.95 -37.55 3.00
C MET A 379 -7.94 -38.60 2.49
N GLN A 380 -9.03 -38.14 1.90
CA GLN A 380 -9.96 -38.97 1.15
C GLN A 380 -9.31 -39.25 -0.20
N ASP A 381 -8.99 -40.51 -0.46
CA ASP A 381 -8.28 -40.97 -1.65
C ASP A 381 -9.28 -41.02 -2.82
N ASP A 382 -9.48 -39.88 -3.50
CA ASP A 382 -10.38 -39.73 -4.66
C ASP A 382 -9.75 -40.34 -5.94
N ARG A 383 -9.40 -41.63 -5.87
CA ARG A 383 -8.97 -42.44 -7.03
C ARG A 383 -10.03 -43.47 -7.40
N GLU A 384 -11.28 -43.05 -7.60
CA GLU A 384 -12.21 -43.82 -8.42
C GLU A 384 -13.05 -42.90 -9.31
N LEU A 385 -13.26 -43.37 -10.55
CA LEU A 385 -14.22 -42.89 -11.56
C LEU A 385 -13.84 -41.69 -12.44
N ILE A 386 -12.89 -41.90 -13.38
CA ILE A 386 -13.11 -41.46 -14.77
C ILE A 386 -12.70 -42.62 -15.70
N ARG A 387 -13.68 -43.46 -16.02
CA ARG A 387 -13.60 -44.49 -17.07
C ARG A 387 -14.74 -44.21 -18.04
N GLY A 388 -14.38 -43.93 -19.29
CA GLY A 388 -15.21 -44.18 -20.46
C GLY A 388 -16.20 -43.08 -20.85
N HIS A 389 -15.83 -42.28 -21.84
CA HIS A 389 -16.64 -42.18 -23.05
C HIS A 389 -15.75 -41.69 -24.20
N GLU A 390 -15.22 -42.67 -24.94
CA GLU A 390 -14.91 -42.50 -26.35
C GLU A 390 -16.24 -42.26 -27.06
N ASN A 391 -16.37 -41.13 -27.74
CA ASN A 391 -17.19 -40.99 -28.93
C ASN A 391 -16.41 -40.09 -29.87
N GLU A 392 -16.00 -40.71 -30.96
CA GLU A 392 -15.66 -40.11 -32.24
C GLU A 392 -16.78 -39.14 -32.64
N ASP A 393 -16.43 -37.96 -33.17
CA ASP A 393 -17.03 -37.38 -34.38
C ASP A 393 -16.40 -36.01 -34.72
N GLU A 394 -15.99 -35.93 -35.99
CA GLU A 394 -15.91 -34.74 -36.86
C GLU A 394 -14.93 -33.58 -36.51
N LEU A 395 -13.73 -33.70 -37.07
CA LEU A 395 -12.84 -32.56 -37.37
C LEU A 395 -13.30 -31.87 -38.66
N ASP A 396 -13.95 -30.72 -38.53
CA ASP A 396 -14.10 -29.77 -39.63
C ASP A 396 -12.77 -29.02 -39.85
N GLN A 397 -12.20 -29.19 -41.04
CA GLN A 397 -11.06 -28.44 -41.54
C GLN A 397 -11.50 -27.01 -41.86
N ILE A 398 -10.95 -26.02 -41.17
CA ILE A 398 -11.04 -24.61 -41.55
C ILE A 398 -9.88 -24.31 -42.50
N GLU A 399 -10.20 -24.18 -43.79
CA GLU A 399 -9.34 -23.66 -44.84
C GLU A 399 -9.21 -22.14 -44.67
N ILE A 400 -8.03 -21.68 -44.27
CA ILE A 400 -7.69 -20.25 -44.20
C ILE A 400 -7.08 -19.87 -45.54
N THR A 401 -7.88 -19.23 -46.40
CA THR A 401 -7.40 -18.54 -47.60
C THR A 401 -6.77 -17.20 -47.21
N SER A 402 -5.46 -17.08 -47.42
CA SER A 402 -4.73 -15.81 -47.37
C SER A 402 -4.97 -15.03 -48.67
N GLU A 403 -5.71 -13.93 -48.60
CA GLU A 403 -5.72 -12.91 -49.65
C GLU A 403 -4.54 -11.96 -49.41
N GLU A 404 -3.63 -11.90 -50.38
CA GLU A 404 -2.55 -10.93 -50.48
C GLU A 404 -3.14 -9.63 -51.04
N GLU A 405 -3.09 -8.54 -50.27
CA GLU A 405 -3.28 -7.18 -50.78
C GLU A 405 -1.92 -6.59 -51.15
N GLU A 406 -1.72 -6.34 -52.44
CA GLU A 406 -0.64 -5.53 -52.99
C GLU A 406 -0.93 -4.04 -52.74
N GLU A 407 -0.10 -3.34 -51.98
CA GLU A 407 -0.05 -1.87 -51.98
C GLU A 407 1.10 -1.39 -52.89
N GLU A 408 0.72 -0.67 -53.95
CA GLU A 408 1.60 0.09 -54.83
C GLU A 408 2.35 1.18 -54.06
N VAL A 409 3.68 1.19 -54.18
CA VAL A 409 4.53 2.30 -53.73
C VAL A 409 4.77 3.23 -54.92
N ASP A 410 4.13 4.40 -54.89
CA ASP A 410 4.42 5.49 -55.82
C ASP A 410 5.77 6.14 -55.48
N GLU A 411 6.71 6.04 -56.42
CA GLU A 411 7.93 6.86 -56.48
C GLU A 411 7.58 8.32 -56.79
N LEU A 412 8.03 9.25 -55.94
CA LEU A 412 8.12 10.67 -56.26
C LEU A 412 9.52 11.19 -55.90
N GLU A 413 10.43 11.12 -56.87
CA GLU A 413 11.59 12.01 -56.98
C GLU A 413 11.27 13.12 -57.99
N ILE A 414 11.24 14.39 -57.53
CA ILE A 414 11.81 15.57 -58.22
C ILE A 414 12.37 16.51 -57.16
#